data_AF-A0A8J9ZPU3-F1
#
_entry.id   AF-A0A8J9ZPU3-F1
#
_cell.length_a   1.000
_cell.length_b   1.000
_cell.length_c   1.000
_cell.angle_alpha   90.00
_cell.angle_beta   90.00
_cell.angle_gamma   90.00
#
_symmetry.space_group_name_H-M   'P 1'
#
loop_
_entity.id
_entity.type
_entity.pdbx_description
1 polymer ?
#
loop_
_entity_poly.entity_id
_entity_poly.type
_entity_poly.pdbx_seq_one_letter_code
_entity_poly.pdbx_strand_id
1 'polypeptide(L)' 'MGLMDDTYDVVTGSGLFSYSHVKADCLDELIRVVRPGGLVCLALREVLLRTSEDCRALEPRMAALRSEGRWGADSA' A
#
# COMPACT_ATOMS: atom_id res chain seq x y z
N MET A 1 -4.12 -10.73 18.93
CA MET A 1 -4.07 -9.30 19.31
C MET A 1 -3.59 -8.55 18.08
N GLY A 2 -4.45 -7.79 17.42
CA GLY A 2 -4.17 -7.13 16.14
C GLY A 2 -3.79 -5.67 16.30
N LEU A 3 -3.25 -5.06 15.25
CA LEU A 3 -3.06 -3.61 15.15
C LEU A 3 -4.42 -2.91 15.10
N MET A 4 -4.53 -1.78 15.81
CA MET A 4 -5.74 -0.97 15.85
C MET A 4 -6.00 -0.28 14.51
N ASP A 5 -7.27 -0.14 14.16
CA ASP A 5 -7.71 0.62 12.99
C ASP A 5 -7.47 2.12 13.18
N ASP A 6 -7.30 2.87 12.10
CA ASP A 6 -7.24 4.33 12.07
C ASP A 6 -6.30 4.99 13.11
N THR A 7 -5.20 4.33 13.47
CA THR A 7 -4.39 4.71 14.63
C THR A 7 -3.09 5.40 14.25
N TYR A 8 -2.47 5.00 13.14
CA TYR A 8 -1.14 5.48 12.79
C TYR A 8 -1.22 6.68 11.84
N ASP A 9 -0.45 7.74 12.11
CA ASP A 9 -0.34 8.88 11.19
C ASP A 9 0.36 8.50 9.88
N VAL A 10 1.36 7.60 9.97
CA VAL A 10 2.18 7.18 8.83
C VAL A 10 2.55 5.71 8.99
N VAL A 11 2.45 4.96 7.90
CA VAL A 11 3.12 3.67 7.71
C VAL A 11 4.23 3.85 6.69
N THR A 12 5.44 3.44 7.04
CA THR A 12 6.58 3.39 6.13
C THR A 12 7.15 1.98 6.05
N GLY A 13 7.70 1.62 4.90
CA GLY A 13 8.27 0.29 4.70
C GLY A 13 9.22 0.24 3.51
N SER A 14 10.26 -0.57 3.62
CA SER A 14 11.19 -0.86 2.52
C SER A 14 11.31 -2.36 2.35
N GLY A 15 11.26 -2.83 1.11
CA GLY A 15 11.40 -4.26 0.80
C GLY A 15 10.18 -5.12 1.15
N LEU A 16 9.02 -4.51 1.47
CA LEU A 16 7.76 -5.25 1.70
C LEU A 16 7.37 -6.08 0.48
N PHE A 17 7.31 -5.45 -0.70
CA PHE A 17 6.96 -6.12 -1.95
C PHE A 17 8.22 -6.63 -2.65
N SER A 18 8.30 -7.94 -2.83
CA SER A 18 9.42 -8.65 -3.45
C SER A 18 8.93 -9.92 -4.15
N TYR A 19 9.83 -10.83 -4.52
CA TYR A 19 9.52 -11.99 -5.37
C TYR A 19 8.68 -13.10 -4.71
N SER A 20 8.26 -12.98 -3.45
CA SER A 20 7.35 -13.95 -2.81
C SER A 20 7.13 -13.62 -1.34
N HIS A 21 6.04 -12.91 -1.00
CA HIS A 21 5.30 -13.08 0.27
C HIS A 21 4.10 -12.13 0.36
N VAL A 22 4.35 -10.85 0.04
CA VAL A 22 3.38 -9.78 0.26
C VAL A 22 2.74 -9.43 -1.07
N LYS A 23 1.43 -9.62 -1.16
CA LYS A 23 0.62 -9.33 -2.34
C LYS A 23 0.02 -7.92 -2.25
N ALA A 24 -0.52 -7.44 -3.36
CA ALA A 24 -1.10 -6.10 -3.45
C ALA A 24 -2.31 -5.88 -2.52
N ASP A 25 -3.01 -6.94 -2.11
CA ASP A 25 -4.08 -6.88 -1.09
C ASP A 25 -3.57 -6.43 0.30
N CYS A 26 -2.26 -6.55 0.57
CA CYS A 26 -1.66 -5.98 1.79
C CYS A 26 -1.88 -4.47 1.90
N LEU A 27 -2.05 -3.75 0.77
CA LEU A 27 -2.38 -2.33 0.80
C LEU A 27 -3.67 -2.04 1.59
N ASP A 28 -4.65 -2.95 1.58
CA ASP A 28 -5.87 -2.80 2.36
C ASP A 28 -5.61 -2.80 3.87
N GLU A 29 -4.70 -3.67 4.33
CA GLU A 29 -4.30 -3.74 5.73
C GLU A 29 -3.47 -2.52 6.15
N LEU A 30 -2.64 -1.99 5.25
CA LEU A 30 -1.91 -0.75 5.51
C LEU A 30 -2.86 0.44 5.62
N ILE A 31 -3.89 0.52 4.76
CA ILE A 31 -4.93 1.56 4.82
C ILE A 31 -5.73 1.41 6.11
N ARG A 32 -6.12 0.19 6.51
CA ARG A 32 -6.94 -0.06 7.72
C ARG A 32 -6.33 0.53 8.98
N VAL A 33 -5.01 0.40 9.15
CA VAL A 33 -4.32 0.85 10.37
C VAL A 33 -3.93 2.33 10.33
N VAL A 34 -3.86 2.93 9.14
CA VAL A 34 -3.52 4.34 8.96
C VAL A 34 -4.78 5.18 9.14
N ARG A 35 -4.71 6.23 9.96
CA ARG A 35 -5.85 7.13 10.17
C ARG A 35 -6.30 7.77 8.85
N PRO A 36 -7.56 8.23 8.73
CA PRO A 36 -7.99 9.04 7.60
C PRO A 36 -7.08 10.27 7.42
N GLY A 37 -6.58 10.47 6.20
CA GLY A 37 -5.61 11.52 5.87
C GLY A 37 -4.16 11.23 6.30
N GLY A 38 -3.87 10.04 6.83
CA GLY A 38 -2.50 9.57 7.07
C GLY A 38 -1.79 9.11 5.80
N LEU A 39 -0.52 8.72 5.92
CA LEU A 39 0.34 8.38 4.78
C LEU A 39 0.79 6.93 4.78
N VAL A 40 0.79 6.31 3.60
CA VAL A 40 1.48 5.05 3.33
C VAL A 40 2.64 5.32 2.37
N CYS A 41 3.88 5.18 2.86
CA CYS A 41 5.10 5.46 2.11
C CYS A 41 5.98 4.20 1.97
N LEU A 42 6.01 3.62 0.76
CA LEU A 42 6.65 2.33 0.52
C LEU A 42 7.79 2.46 -0.50
N ALA A 43 8.98 2.04 -0.10
CA ALA A 43 10.14 1.97 -0.99
C ALA A 43 10.18 0.60 -1.69
N LEU A 44 10.09 0.65 -3.02
CA LEU A 44 10.12 -0.52 -3.90
C LEU A 44 11.23 -0.35 -4.96
N ARG A 45 11.93 -1.44 -5.30
CA ARG A 45 12.79 -1.46 -6.49
C ARG A 45 11.90 -1.45 -7.72
N GLU A 46 11.98 -0.40 -8.55
CA GLU A 46 11.13 -0.23 -9.74
C GLU A 46 11.11 -1.47 -10.66
N VAL A 47 12.26 -2.15 -10.83
CA VAL A 47 12.36 -3.37 -11.64
C VAL A 47 11.30 -4.42 -11.27
N LEU A 48 10.94 -4.51 -9.99
CA LEU A 48 9.97 -5.48 -9.48
C LEU A 48 8.56 -5.23 -10.02
N LEU A 49 8.18 -3.99 -10.31
CA LEU A 49 6.90 -3.68 -10.97
C LEU A 49 6.79 -4.34 -12.36
N ARG A 50 7.92 -4.68 -12.98
CA ARG A 50 7.99 -5.30 -14.30
C ARG A 50 8.33 -6.78 -14.24
N THR A 51 9.09 -7.23 -13.25
CA THR A 51 9.64 -8.59 -13.19
C THR A 51 8.95 -9.52 -12.20
N SER A 52 8.22 -8.99 -11.21
CA SER A 52 7.48 -9.78 -10.22
C SER A 52 5.98 -9.75 -10.55
N GLU A 53 5.36 -10.92 -10.69
CA GLU A 53 3.91 -11.03 -10.91
C GLU A 53 3.11 -10.43 -9.75
N ASP A 54 3.56 -10.65 -8.51
CA ASP A 54 2.92 -10.09 -7.31
C ASP A 54 3.00 -8.55 -7.30
N CYS A 55 4.15 -7.99 -7.71
CA CYS A 55 4.33 -6.54 -7.74
C CYS A 55 3.62 -5.87 -8.92
N ARG A 56 3.40 -6.57 -10.04
CA ARG A 56 2.62 -6.06 -11.18
C ARG A 56 1.18 -5.71 -10.78
N ALA A 57 0.64 -6.35 -9.75
CA ALA A 57 -0.70 -6.08 -9.23
C ALA A 57 -0.80 -4.81 -8.37
N LEU A 58 0.33 -4.20 -7.97
CA LEU A 58 0.33 -3.02 -7.10
C LEU A 58 -0.31 -1.80 -7.75
N GLU A 59 0.12 -1.43 -8.96
CA GLU A 59 -0.44 -0.26 -9.65
C GLU A 59 -1.93 -0.41 -9.96
N PRO A 60 -2.41 -1.57 -10.48
CA PRO A 60 -3.85 -1.84 -10.61
C PRO A 60 -4.61 -1.74 -9.28
N ARG A 61 -4.06 -2.28 -8.18
CA ARG A 61 -4.73 -2.20 -6.87
C ARG A 61 -4.78 -0.76 -6.36
N MET A 62 -3.70 0.01 -6.48
CA MET A 62 -3.66 1.44 -6.14
C MET A 62 -4.66 2.26 -6.97
N ALA A 63 -4.86 1.91 -8.25
CA ALA A 63 -5.87 2.54 -9.09
C ALA A 63 -7.30 2.18 -8.66
N ALA A 64 -7.56 0.93 -8.31
CA ALA A 64 -8.85 0.51 -7.75
C ALA A 64 -9.14 1.24 -6.43
N LEU A 65 -8.18 1.27 -5.51
CA LEU A 65 -8.29 2.00 -4.25
C LEU A 65 -8.52 3.51 -4.45
N ARG A 66 -7.95 4.10 -5.51
CA ARG A 66 -8.25 5.48 -5.92
C ARG A 66 -9.71 5.65 -6.32
N SER A 67 -10.23 4.75 -7.15
CA SER A 67 -11.64 4.81 -7.56
C SER A 67 -12.60 4.59 -6.37
N GLU A 68 -12.15 3.86 -5.35
CA GLU A 68 -12.87 3.64 -4.08
C GLU A 68 -12.76 4.84 -3.11
N GLY A 69 -11.95 5.87 -3.42
CA GLY A 69 -11.69 7.00 -2.52
C GLY A 69 -10.81 6.67 -1.31
N ARG A 70 -10.09 5.55 -1.35
CA ARG A 70 -9.26 5.03 -0.24
C ARG A 70 -7.76 5.23 -0.46
N TRP A 71 -7.36 5.68 -1.64
CA TRP A 71 -5.96 5.92 -2.01
C TRP A 71 -5.87 7.14 -2.92
N GLY A 72 -4.86 7.98 -2.74
CA GLY A 72 -4.72 9.20 -3.52
C GLY A 72 -4.06 10.29 -2.70
N ALA A 73 -3.27 11.13 -3.37
CA ALA A 73 -2.86 12.39 -2.78
C ALA A 73 -4.02 13.36 -3.01
N ASP A 74 -4.99 13.38 -2.10
CA ASP A 74 -5.85 14.55 -1.98
C ASP A 74 -4.94 15.68 -1.48
N SER A 75 -4.33 16.36 -2.44
CA SER A 75 -3.61 17.60 -2.20
C SER A 75 -4.69 18.66 -2.02
N ALA A 76 -4.54 19.42 -0.93
CA ALA A 76 -5.33 20.58 -0.53
C ALA A 76 -5.75 21.52 -1.68
#